data_AF-A0A944K0D0-F1
#
_entry.id   AF-A0A944K0D0-F1
#
_cell.length_a   1.000
_cell.length_b   1.000
_cell.length_c   1.000
_cell.angle_alpha   90.00
_cell.angle_beta   90.00
_cell.angle_gamma   90.00
#
_symmetry.space_group_name_H-M   'P 1'
#
loop_
_entity.id
_entity.type
_entity.pdbx_description
1 polymer ?
#
loop_
_entity_poly.entity_id
_entity_poly.type
_entity_poly.pdbx_seq_one_letter_code
_entity_poly.pdbx_strand_id
1 'polypeptide(L)'
;MPTNAGMSRIDLPGVTAFLWESLQGHVCLWESALSGGMQTIKCSTTDAARPKSGSKVVALHGPGALNAGARVVLLGDTGEKVVSAAYKGRELDWTFVRTLSPATSGRDVYYVTLEEFPLEGWLDLAVQADGQRKADRVSLAW
;
A
#
# COMPACT_ATOMS: atom_id res chain seq x y z
N MET A 1 1.47 -20.38 0.79
CA MET A 1 2.58 -20.26 1.76
C MET A 1 3.33 -18.95 1.47
N PRO A 2 3.81 -18.25 2.50
CA PRO A 2 4.65 -17.06 2.32
C PRO A 2 5.92 -17.41 1.54
N THR A 3 6.47 -16.46 0.78
CA THR A 3 7.84 -16.58 0.24
C THR A 3 8.86 -16.58 1.40
N ASN A 4 10.12 -16.90 1.09
CA ASN A 4 11.25 -16.76 2.04
C ASN A 4 11.44 -15.31 2.54
N ALA A 5 10.78 -14.34 1.91
CA ALA A 5 10.78 -12.95 2.35
C ALA A 5 9.97 -12.76 3.65
N GLY A 6 9.17 -13.75 4.06
CA GLY A 6 8.49 -13.76 5.36
C GLY A 6 7.27 -12.83 5.42
N MET A 7 6.80 -12.58 6.64
CA MET A 7 5.62 -11.77 6.92
C MET A 7 6.04 -10.47 7.59
N SER A 8 5.48 -9.34 7.15
CA SER A 8 5.69 -8.03 7.75
C SER A 8 4.47 -7.66 8.57
N ARG A 9 4.68 -7.32 9.84
CA ARG A 9 3.64 -6.65 10.64
C ARG A 9 3.53 -5.20 10.16
N ILE A 10 2.31 -4.72 10.01
CA ILE A 10 2.01 -3.30 9.77
C ILE A 10 1.41 -2.77 11.07
N ASP A 11 2.07 -1.79 11.66
CA ASP A 11 1.60 -1.14 12.88
C ASP A 11 0.55 -0.09 12.54
N LEU A 12 -0.70 -0.44 12.80
CA LEU A 12 -1.87 0.40 12.55
C LEU A 12 -2.59 0.68 13.87
N PRO A 13 -2.97 1.93 14.17
CA PRO A 13 -3.79 2.23 15.33
C PRO A 13 -5.10 1.43 15.31
N GLY A 14 -5.39 0.67 16.38
CA GLY A 14 -6.64 -0.08 16.50
C GLY A 14 -6.75 -1.37 15.65
N VAL A 15 -5.69 -1.74 14.91
CA VAL A 15 -5.68 -2.91 14.01
C VAL A 15 -4.37 -3.68 14.15
N THR A 16 -4.49 -5.01 14.16
CA THR A 16 -3.35 -5.87 13.87
C THR A 16 -3.38 -6.20 12.38
N ALA A 17 -2.33 -5.83 11.65
CA ALA A 17 -2.23 -6.13 10.22
C ALA A 17 -0.92 -6.86 9.90
N PHE A 18 -1.00 -7.82 8.98
CA PHE A 18 0.12 -8.57 8.45
C PHE A 18 0.09 -8.58 6.94
N LEU A 19 1.25 -8.33 6.33
CA LEU A 19 1.43 -8.35 4.90
C LEU A 19 2.49 -9.39 4.52
N TRP A 20 2.18 -10.22 3.54
CA TRP A 20 3.13 -11.19 3.01
C TRP A 20 2.99 -11.33 1.51
N GLU A 21 4.05 -11.82 0.90
CA GLU A 21 4.06 -12.23 -0.49
C GLU A 21 3.91 -13.74 -0.60
N SER A 22 3.13 -14.24 -1.56
CA SER A 22 3.05 -15.66 -1.89
C SER A 22 4.06 -16.05 -2.96
N LEU A 23 4.38 -17.34 -3.05
CA LEU A 23 5.22 -17.89 -4.13
C LEU A 23 4.66 -17.64 -5.54
N GLN A 24 3.36 -17.36 -5.65
CA GLN A 24 2.68 -17.01 -6.91
C GLN A 24 2.73 -15.51 -7.23
N GLY A 25 3.46 -14.70 -6.45
CA GLY A 25 3.56 -13.24 -6.67
C GLY A 25 2.32 -12.46 -6.22
N HIS A 26 1.50 -13.04 -5.33
CA HIS A 26 0.41 -12.31 -4.69
C HIS A 26 0.94 -11.56 -3.48
N VAL A 27 0.50 -10.32 -3.30
CA VAL A 27 0.67 -9.59 -2.06
C VAL A 27 -0.63 -9.66 -1.30
N CYS A 28 -0.58 -10.32 -0.15
CA CYS A 28 -1.72 -10.54 0.71
C CYS A 28 -1.62 -9.65 1.96
N LEU A 29 -2.76 -9.14 2.37
CA LEU A 29 -2.96 -8.33 3.55
C LEU A 29 -4.03 -9.02 4.42
N TRP A 30 -3.66 -9.39 5.64
CA TRP A 30 -4.60 -9.75 6.70
C TRP A 30 -4.74 -8.58 7.65
N GLU A 31 -5.96 -8.25 8.03
CA GLU A 31 -6.26 -7.21 9.00
C GLU A 31 -7.29 -7.72 10.01
N SER A 32 -7.10 -7.39 11.28
CA SER A 32 -8.05 -7.68 12.35
C SER A 32 -8.21 -6.46 13.25
N ALA A 33 -9.44 -5.98 13.40
CA ALA A 33 -9.75 -4.91 14.34
C ALA A 33 -9.59 -5.42 15.78
N LEU A 34 -8.93 -4.63 16.64
CA LEU A 34 -8.69 -5.01 18.04
C LEU A 34 -9.98 -5.17 18.86
N SER A 35 -11.08 -4.56 18.43
CA SER A 35 -12.42 -4.73 19.04
C SER A 35 -13.07 -6.09 18.74
N GLY A 36 -12.40 -6.98 17.98
CA GLY A 36 -12.80 -8.38 17.80
C GLY A 36 -13.94 -8.63 16.79
N GLY A 37 -14.40 -7.59 16.09
CA GLY A 37 -15.59 -7.69 15.21
C GLY A 37 -15.33 -7.90 13.72
N MET A 38 -14.11 -7.72 13.22
CA MET A 38 -13.84 -7.78 11.78
C MET A 38 -12.43 -8.29 11.47
N GLN A 39 -12.37 -9.34 10.66
CA GLN A 39 -11.15 -9.86 10.07
C GLN A 39 -11.29 -9.91 8.56
N THR A 40 -10.27 -9.46 7.84
CA THR A 40 -10.26 -9.50 6.37
C THR A 40 -8.93 -10.05 5.87
N ILE A 41 -8.99 -10.88 4.84
CA ILE A 41 -7.83 -11.26 4.03
C ILE A 41 -8.09 -10.78 2.61
N LYS A 42 -7.18 -9.99 2.06
CA LYS A 42 -7.20 -9.55 0.66
C LYS A 42 -5.88 -9.97 0.03
N CYS A 43 -5.93 -10.51 -1.19
CA CYS A 43 -4.74 -10.86 -1.95
C CYS A 43 -4.88 -10.31 -3.36
N SER A 44 -3.83 -9.67 -3.85
CA SER A 44 -3.79 -9.08 -5.18
C SER A 44 -2.49 -9.49 -5.87
N THR A 45 -2.55 -9.77 -7.17
CA THR A 45 -1.34 -10.01 -7.97
C THR A 45 -0.62 -8.68 -8.19
N THR A 46 0.70 -8.68 -8.03
CA THR A 46 1.53 -7.50 -8.33
C THR A 46 1.47 -7.11 -9.81
N ASP A 47 1.26 -8.09 -10.69
CA ASP A 47 1.17 -7.90 -12.14
C ASP A 47 -0.11 -7.22 -12.62
N ALA A 48 -1.24 -7.42 -11.92
CA ALA A 48 -2.48 -6.73 -12.25
C ALA A 48 -2.48 -5.30 -11.72
N ALA A 49 -1.78 -5.06 -10.61
CA ALA A 49 -1.57 -3.74 -10.04
C ALA A 49 -0.43 -3.01 -10.77
N ARG A 50 -0.68 -2.55 -12.00
CA ARG A 50 0.29 -1.73 -12.75
C ARG A 50 -0.05 -0.24 -12.60
N PRO A 51 0.95 0.63 -12.39
CA PRO A 51 0.73 2.08 -12.45
C PRO A 51 0.17 2.48 -13.81
N LYS A 52 -0.63 3.55 -13.84
CA LYS A 52 -1.05 4.17 -15.10
C LYS A 52 0.17 4.76 -15.80
N SER A 53 0.07 5.00 -17.11
CA SER A 53 1.15 5.65 -17.86
C SER A 53 1.56 6.97 -17.20
N GLY A 54 2.86 7.14 -16.97
CA GLY A 54 3.44 8.30 -16.27
C GLY A 54 3.45 8.22 -14.74
N SER A 55 2.80 7.23 -14.15
CA SER A 55 2.81 6.96 -12.71
C SER A 55 3.86 5.90 -12.36
N LYS A 56 4.36 5.95 -11.13
CA LYS A 56 5.33 5.00 -10.55
C LYS A 56 4.75 4.23 -9.38
N VAL A 57 3.55 4.59 -8.93
CA VAL A 57 2.90 4.01 -7.77
C VAL A 57 1.47 3.63 -8.11
N VAL A 58 0.96 2.57 -7.49
CA VAL A 58 -0.43 2.14 -7.64
C VAL A 58 -1.02 1.73 -6.30
N ALA A 59 -2.32 1.95 -6.13
CA ALA A 59 -3.08 1.41 -5.03
C ALA A 59 -3.25 -0.10 -5.19
N LEU A 60 -2.88 -0.85 -4.16
CA LEU A 60 -2.97 -2.30 -4.14
C LEU A 60 -4.13 -2.80 -3.27
N HIS A 61 -4.24 -2.27 -2.05
CA HIS A 61 -5.32 -2.61 -1.11
C HIS A 61 -5.83 -1.34 -0.45
N GLY A 62 -7.13 -1.31 -0.17
CA GLY A 62 -7.73 -0.21 0.57
C GLY A 62 -9.26 -0.23 0.52
N PRO A 63 -9.89 0.77 1.16
CA PRO A 63 -9.30 1.62 2.18
C PRO A 63 -9.26 0.97 3.58
N GLY A 64 -9.21 -0.37 3.67
CA GLY A 64 -9.20 -1.12 4.93
C GLY A 64 -10.60 -1.32 5.52
N ALA A 65 -10.69 -1.55 6.83
CA ALA A 65 -11.94 -1.76 7.56
C ALA A 65 -12.50 -0.44 8.14
N LEU A 66 -13.77 -0.14 7.88
CA LEU A 66 -14.47 1.11 8.27
C LEU A 66 -14.25 1.54 9.73
N ASN A 67 -14.27 0.59 10.67
CA ASN A 67 -14.25 0.88 12.10
C ASN A 67 -12.83 1.04 12.68
N ALA A 68 -11.80 0.98 11.84
CA ALA A 68 -10.43 0.91 12.32
C ALA A 68 -9.49 1.89 11.60
N GLY A 69 -10.06 2.96 11.05
CA GLY A 69 -9.35 3.99 10.30
C GLY A 69 -9.11 3.60 8.84
N ALA A 70 -9.15 4.57 7.94
CA ALA A 70 -8.94 4.32 6.53
C ALA A 70 -7.44 4.25 6.20
N ARG A 71 -7.04 3.29 5.36
CA ARG A 71 -5.65 3.15 4.92
C ARG A 71 -5.54 2.56 3.54
N VAL A 72 -4.46 2.91 2.86
CA VAL A 72 -4.19 2.47 1.50
C VAL A 72 -2.81 1.83 1.46
N VAL A 73 -2.73 0.58 1.01
CA VAL A 73 -1.47 -0.08 0.68
C VAL A 73 -1.13 0.26 -0.77
N LEU A 74 0.09 0.71 -0.98
CA LEU A 74 0.62 1.11 -2.27
C LEU A 74 1.73 0.16 -2.71
N LEU A 75 1.87 0.00 -4.04
CA LEU A 75 3.05 -0.58 -4.66
C LEU A 75 3.78 0.48 -5.47
N GLY A 76 5.04 0.75 -5.11
CA GLY A 76 5.98 1.53 -5.92
C GLY A 76 6.73 0.64 -6.91
N ASP A 77 7.04 1.17 -8.08
CA ASP A 77 7.91 0.50 -9.05
C ASP A 77 9.33 0.31 -8.50
N THR A 78 10.02 -0.68 -9.05
CA THR A 78 11.34 -1.10 -8.55
C THR A 78 12.35 0.03 -8.60
N GLY A 79 12.92 0.37 -7.43
CA GLY A 79 13.89 1.45 -7.28
C GLY A 79 13.28 2.85 -7.10
N GLU A 80 11.96 2.97 -7.23
CA GLU A 80 11.23 4.23 -7.07
C GLU A 80 10.72 4.36 -5.63
N LYS A 81 11.07 5.44 -4.93
CA LYS A 81 10.73 5.59 -3.51
C LYS A 81 9.68 6.65 -3.28
N VAL A 82 8.57 6.29 -2.62
CA VAL A 82 7.65 7.30 -2.08
C VAL A 82 8.39 8.13 -1.04
N VAL A 83 8.28 9.46 -1.13
CA VAL A 83 8.92 10.41 -0.19
C VAL A 83 7.94 11.38 0.46
N SER A 84 6.73 11.53 -0.08
CA SER A 84 5.63 12.23 0.59
C SER A 84 4.29 11.75 0.06
N ALA A 85 3.26 11.85 0.89
CA ALA A 85 1.87 11.57 0.53
C ALA A 85 0.97 12.70 1.02
N ALA A 86 -0.06 13.02 0.23
CA ALA A 86 -1.07 13.99 0.58
C ALA A 86 -2.44 13.57 0.06
N TYR A 87 -3.50 13.94 0.78
CA TYR A 87 -4.88 13.75 0.35
C TYR A 87 -5.67 15.02 0.63
N LYS A 88 -6.41 15.51 -0.37
CA LYS A 88 -7.17 16.77 -0.31
C LYS A 88 -6.31 17.96 0.16
N GLY A 89 -5.04 18.00 -0.27
CA GLY A 89 -4.10 19.08 0.06
C GLY A 89 -3.50 19.00 1.47
N ARG A 90 -3.79 17.97 2.26
CA ARG A 90 -3.17 17.73 3.56
C ARG A 90 -2.09 16.67 3.43
N GLU A 91 -0.92 16.94 4.01
CA GLU A 91 0.14 15.95 4.13
C GLU A 91 -0.31 14.80 5.04
N LEU A 92 0.08 13.58 4.69
CA LEU A 92 -0.28 12.36 5.39
C LEU A 92 0.96 11.64 5.89
N ASP A 93 0.80 10.93 7.00
CA ASP A 93 1.75 9.91 7.42
C ASP A 93 1.73 8.76 6.42
N TRP A 94 2.93 8.34 6.04
CA TRP A 94 3.18 7.19 5.19
C TRP A 94 4.33 6.37 5.75
N THR A 95 4.39 5.10 5.39
CA THR A 95 5.43 4.20 5.90
C THR A 95 5.83 3.21 4.83
N PHE A 96 7.14 3.02 4.66
CA PHE A 96 7.69 1.89 3.93
C PHE A 96 7.53 0.62 4.76
N VAL A 97 6.90 -0.40 4.17
CA VAL A 97 6.67 -1.69 4.83
C VAL A 97 7.80 -2.66 4.51
N ARG A 98 8.07 -2.85 3.22
CA ARG A 98 9.06 -3.82 2.73
C ARG A 98 9.31 -3.69 1.24
N THR A 99 10.41 -4.27 0.78
CA THR A 99 10.61 -4.64 -0.62
C THR A 99 10.15 -6.08 -0.84
N LEU A 100 9.45 -6.33 -1.94
CA LEU A 100 9.03 -7.66 -2.38
C LEU A 100 10.20 -8.45 -2.96
N SER A 101 10.06 -9.77 -3.08
CA SER A 101 11.13 -10.60 -3.63
C SER A 101 11.48 -10.16 -5.06
N PRO A 102 12.77 -10.08 -5.42
CA PRO A 102 13.17 -9.89 -6.82
C PRO A 102 12.70 -11.03 -7.74
N ALA A 103 12.45 -12.22 -7.19
CA ALA A 103 11.95 -13.37 -7.96
C ALA A 103 10.49 -13.21 -8.42
N THR A 104 9.76 -12.25 -7.85
CA THR A 104 8.36 -11.95 -8.21
C THR A 104 8.28 -10.58 -8.87
N SER A 105 8.66 -9.51 -8.16
CA SER A 105 8.57 -8.14 -8.69
C SER A 105 9.68 -7.19 -8.23
N GLY A 106 10.23 -7.37 -7.03
CA GLY A 106 11.21 -6.44 -6.45
C GLY A 106 10.65 -5.06 -6.10
N ARG A 107 9.31 -4.91 -6.11
CA ARG A 107 8.61 -3.63 -5.88
C ARG A 107 8.55 -3.29 -4.40
N ASP A 108 8.43 -2.01 -4.10
CA ASP A 108 8.33 -1.52 -2.73
C ASP A 108 6.87 -1.39 -2.30
N VAL A 109 6.58 -1.81 -1.07
CA VAL A 109 5.26 -1.71 -0.45
C VAL A 109 5.27 -0.58 0.55
N TYR A 110 4.27 0.30 0.45
CA TYR A 110 4.02 1.37 1.41
C TYR A 110 2.60 1.26 1.96
N TYR A 111 2.36 1.88 3.11
CA TYR A 111 0.99 2.21 3.51
C TYR A 111 0.87 3.69 3.83
N VAL A 112 -0.34 4.20 3.65
CA VAL A 112 -0.74 5.56 3.99
C VAL A 112 -1.99 5.51 4.85
N THR A 113 -2.02 6.26 5.95
CA THR A 113 -3.19 6.39 6.81
C THR A 113 -4.01 7.60 6.37
N LEU A 114 -5.33 7.46 6.37
CA LEU A 114 -6.29 8.50 6.02
C LEU A 114 -7.17 8.80 7.23
N GLU A 115 -7.39 10.08 7.51
CA GLU A 115 -8.27 10.55 8.58
C GLU A 115 -9.75 10.19 8.32
N GLU A 116 -10.11 10.02 7.05
CA GLU A 116 -11.47 9.72 6.60
C GLU A 116 -11.47 8.58 5.57
N PHE A 117 -12.59 7.88 5.46
CA PHE A 117 -12.75 6.78 4.49
C PHE A 117 -12.94 7.33 3.08
N PRO A 118 -12.00 7.12 2.14
CA PRO A 118 -12.12 7.64 0.78
C PRO A 118 -13.11 6.78 0.00
N LEU A 119 -14.23 7.37 -0.41
CA LEU A 119 -15.11 6.77 -1.42
C LEU A 119 -14.59 7.02 -2.83
N GLU A 120 -13.89 8.14 -3.03
CA GLU A 120 -13.28 8.54 -4.28
C GLU A 120 -12.17 9.58 -4.05
N GLY A 121 -11.48 9.94 -5.13
CA GLY A 121 -10.47 10.98 -5.15
C GLY A 121 -9.08 10.46 -5.47
N TRP A 122 -8.09 11.27 -5.10
CA TRP A 122 -6.71 11.07 -5.51
C TRP A 122 -5.78 11.23 -4.32
N LEU A 123 -4.86 10.29 -4.20
CA LEU A 123 -3.68 10.43 -3.36
C LEU A 123 -2.60 11.11 -4.19
N ASP A 124 -2.17 12.29 -3.75
CA ASP A 124 -1.08 13.04 -4.34
C ASP A 124 0.24 12.56 -3.69
N LEU A 125 1.17 12.08 -4.50
CA LEU A 125 2.43 11.52 -4.04
C LEU A 125 3.61 12.32 -4.60
N ALA A 126 4.72 12.31 -3.87
CA ALA A 126 6.02 12.57 -4.47
C ALA A 126 6.87 11.32 -4.39
N VAL A 127 7.56 11.03 -5.49
CA VAL A 127 8.37 9.84 -5.67
C VAL A 127 9.78 10.27 -6.05
N GLN A 128 10.78 9.71 -5.38
CA GLN A 128 12.18 9.82 -5.80
C GLN A 128 12.40 8.81 -6.93
N ALA A 129 12.57 9.32 -8.14
CA ALA A 129 12.72 8.56 -9.37
C ALA A 129 13.79 9.14 -10.29
N ASP A 130 14.68 8.29 -10.78
CA ASP A 130 15.84 8.69 -11.60
C ASP A 130 16.71 9.79 -10.94
N GLY A 131 16.84 9.75 -9.61
CA GLY A 131 17.59 10.77 -8.86
C GLY A 131 16.85 12.10 -8.70
N GLN A 132 15.60 12.23 -9.16
CA GLN A 132 14.79 13.43 -9.02
C GLN A 132 13.50 13.17 -8.24
N ARG A 133 13.01 14.21 -7.55
CA ARG A 133 11.67 14.18 -6.98
C ARG A 133 10.65 14.48 -8.08
N LYS A 134 9.74 13.54 -8.33
CA LYS A 134 8.65 13.66 -9.31
C LYS A 134 7.30 13.60 -8.61
N ALA A 135 6.33 14.33 -9.13
CA ALA A 135 4.94 14.23 -8.69
C ALA A 135 4.30 12.97 -9.28
N ASP A 136 3.46 12.31 -8.50
CA ASP A 136 2.69 11.14 -8.90
C ASP A 136 1.27 11.21 -8.31
N ARG A 137 0.32 10.50 -8.89
CA ARG A 137 -1.08 10.54 -8.47
C ARG A 137 -1.76 9.19 -8.58
N VAL A 138 -2.31 8.72 -7.46
CA VAL A 138 -2.97 7.42 -7.36
C VAL A 138 -4.47 7.62 -7.15
N SER A 139 -5.28 6.94 -7.97
CA SER A 139 -6.74 6.97 -7.85
C SER A 139 -7.19 6.11 -6.67
N LEU A 140 -8.10 6.62 -5.85
CA LEU A 140 -8.73 5.90 -4.72
C LEU A 140 -10.17 5.46 -5.06
N ALA A 141 -10.38 5.00 -6.29
CA ALA A 141 -11.66 4.45 -6.73
C ALA A 141 -11.62 2.93 -6.53
N TRP A 142 -12.34 2.43 -5.53
CA TRP A 142 -12.32 1.04 -5.06
C TRP A 142 -13.52 0.25 -5.58
#